data_AF-A0A850MF43-F1
#
_entry.id   AF-A0A850MF43-F1
#
_cell.length_a   1.000
_cell.length_b   1.000
_cell.length_c   1.000
_cell.angle_alpha   90.00
_cell.angle_beta   90.00
_cell.angle_gamma   90.00
#
_symmetry.space_group_name_H-M   'P 1'
#
loop_
_entity.id
_entity.type
_entity.pdbx_description
1 polymer ?
#
loop_
_entity_poly.entity_id
_entity_poly.type
_entity_poly.pdbx_seq_one_letter_code
_entity_poly.pdbx_strand_id
1 'polypeptide(L)'
;MSEVSNQENESIPPRGNKEETITSASKSRRLYIVIAMLVAFAAISYIVALTIQLSYILLHIFLLIPFLGLALIPPRPLKSEQREIRLIGFGLIGAVAGIAVIFSTFWDNIIAAKGVWECLQCHLGTLGHMPIEEYLWFINHTLLAGFFILSLWSSKKKVAPPPPTPRKTMRIIGTVFCFSIMILGLWLVQYDQSFYLGVILCFIGPVLGFLWWLGGHLLWQQRRQWLWGIAIISIYVLFLDTVAIYDGIWVISDAYTTGIALFGIKLEQILIYTLTTSLVVTTLVVCLRTTEINLEKEDKDGLLKQVVQMVKLKE
;
A
#
# COMPACT_ATOMS: atom_id res chain seq x y z
N MET A 1 -0.84 58.01 45.62
CA MET A 1 -1.67 56.85 46.03
C MET A 1 -2.76 56.72 44.98
N SER A 2 -2.53 56.19 43.77
CA SER A 2 -2.21 54.80 43.40
C SER A 2 -3.16 53.77 43.99
N GLU A 3 -4.18 53.37 43.22
CA GLU A 3 -4.62 51.97 43.11
C GLU A 3 -5.57 51.86 41.89
N VAL A 4 -4.98 51.45 40.77
CA VAL A 4 -5.70 50.97 39.59
C VAL A 4 -5.73 49.45 39.71
N SER A 5 -6.92 48.86 39.77
CA SER A 5 -7.11 47.41 39.87
C SER A 5 -6.61 46.72 38.59
N ASN A 6 -5.59 45.88 38.72
CA ASN A 6 -5.20 44.93 37.68
C ASN A 6 -6.29 43.84 37.58
N GLN A 7 -7.07 43.87 36.51
CA GLN A 7 -7.78 42.68 36.04
C GLN A 7 -6.76 41.72 35.45
N GLU A 8 -6.59 40.56 36.08
CA GLU A 8 -5.88 39.42 35.52
C GLU A 8 -6.52 39.03 34.19
N ASN A 9 -5.75 39.22 33.13
CA ASN A 9 -6.05 38.72 31.80
C ASN A 9 -5.83 37.19 31.82
N GLU A 10 -6.86 36.42 32.19
CA GLU A 10 -6.87 34.97 31.98
C GLU A 10 -6.74 34.68 30.48
N SER A 11 -5.50 34.40 30.08
CA SER A 11 -5.19 33.92 28.75
C SER A 11 -5.88 32.57 28.51
N ILE A 12 -6.97 32.60 27.75
CA ILE A 12 -7.62 31.40 27.20
C ILE A 12 -6.52 30.62 26.44
N PRO A 13 -6.17 29.39 26.85
CA PRO A 13 -5.16 28.63 26.15
C PRO A 13 -5.65 28.37 24.71
N PRO A 14 -4.76 28.43 23.70
CA PRO A 14 -5.17 28.29 22.31
C PRO A 14 -5.86 26.93 22.12
N ARG A 15 -7.15 26.95 21.74
CA ARG A 15 -7.97 25.75 21.45
C ARG A 15 -7.30 24.79 20.46
N GLY A 16 -6.36 25.27 19.64
CA GLY A 16 -5.62 24.48 18.66
C GLY A 16 -4.74 23.37 19.23
N ASN A 17 -4.12 23.55 20.41
CA ASN A 17 -3.17 22.55 20.93
C ASN A 17 -3.87 21.27 21.41
N LYS A 18 -5.04 21.37 22.06
CA LYS A 18 -5.75 20.21 22.61
C LYS A 18 -6.31 19.30 21.51
N GLU A 19 -6.93 19.86 20.46
CA GLU A 19 -7.49 19.08 19.35
C GLU A 19 -6.41 18.37 18.51
N GLU A 20 -5.26 19.01 18.27
CA GLU A 20 -4.13 18.36 17.59
C GLU A 20 -3.53 17.20 18.40
N THR A 21 -3.37 17.36 19.73
CA THR A 21 -2.92 16.25 20.58
C THR A 21 -3.90 15.08 20.60
N ILE A 22 -5.20 15.33 20.71
CA ILE A 22 -6.23 14.27 20.75
C ILE A 22 -6.29 13.50 19.42
N THR A 23 -6.17 14.20 18.29
CA THR A 23 -6.19 13.57 16.96
C THR A 23 -4.92 12.79 16.65
N SER A 24 -3.75 13.29 17.09
CA SER A 24 -2.47 12.57 16.97
C SER A 24 -2.46 11.28 17.82
N ALA A 25 -2.94 11.35 19.06
CA ALA A 25 -3.07 10.20 19.94
C ALA A 25 -4.03 9.14 19.36
N SER A 26 -5.17 9.57 18.80
CA SER A 26 -6.13 8.68 18.14
C SER A 26 -5.55 7.97 16.90
N LYS A 27 -4.76 8.66 16.08
CA LYS A 27 -4.13 8.08 14.88
C LYS A 27 -3.07 7.04 15.24
N SER A 28 -2.26 7.33 16.25
CA SER A 28 -1.24 6.41 16.75
C SER A 28 -1.88 5.17 17.37
N ARG A 29 -2.94 5.34 18.18
CA ARG A 29 -3.73 4.24 18.74
C ARG A 29 -4.28 3.32 17.66
N ARG A 30 -4.84 3.87 16.57
CA ARG A 30 -5.36 3.06 15.46
C ARG A 30 -4.25 2.23 14.79
N LEU A 31 -3.10 2.84 14.50
CA LEU A 31 -1.97 2.12 13.91
C LEU A 31 -1.54 0.95 14.81
N TYR A 32 -1.47 1.14 16.13
CA TYR A 32 -1.14 0.06 17.07
C TYR A 32 -2.18 -1.07 17.07
N ILE A 33 -3.47 -0.75 17.03
CA ILE A 33 -4.54 -1.76 16.96
C ILE A 33 -4.40 -2.59 15.69
N VAL A 34 -4.16 -1.95 14.55
CA VAL A 34 -3.99 -2.66 13.28
C VAL A 34 -2.74 -3.55 13.31
N ILE A 35 -1.61 -3.04 13.80
CA ILE A 35 -0.39 -3.84 13.92
C ILE A 35 -0.63 -5.03 14.87
N ALA A 36 -1.26 -4.82 16.02
CA ALA A 36 -1.56 -5.89 16.97
C ALA A 36 -2.47 -6.96 16.35
N MET A 37 -3.47 -6.55 15.56
CA MET A 37 -4.32 -7.47 14.82
C MET A 37 -3.51 -8.29 13.81
N LEU A 38 -2.68 -7.65 12.98
CA LEU A 38 -1.83 -8.36 12.01
C LEU A 38 -0.88 -9.34 12.72
N VAL A 39 -0.23 -8.92 13.80
CA VAL A 39 0.63 -9.80 14.60
C VAL A 39 -0.14 -10.98 15.18
N ALA A 40 -1.36 -10.76 15.68
CA ALA A 40 -2.19 -11.84 16.19
C ALA A 40 -2.56 -12.85 15.10
N PHE A 41 -2.97 -12.39 13.91
CA PHE A 41 -3.30 -13.30 12.80
C PHE A 41 -2.09 -14.04 12.24
N ALA A 42 -0.91 -13.39 12.21
CA ALA A 42 0.35 -14.06 11.89
C ALA A 42 0.70 -15.15 12.94
N ALA A 43 0.56 -14.84 14.23
CA ALA A 43 0.80 -15.84 15.28
C ALA A 43 -0.19 -17.02 15.18
N ILE A 44 -1.48 -16.73 14.93
CA ILE A 44 -2.50 -17.76 14.75
C ILE A 44 -2.20 -18.61 13.51
N SER A 45 -1.82 -18.01 12.38
CA SER A 45 -1.51 -18.78 11.17
C SER A 45 -0.35 -19.73 11.40
N TYR A 46 0.68 -19.29 12.12
CA TYR A 46 1.81 -20.14 12.51
C TYR A 46 1.39 -21.27 13.45
N ILE A 47 0.59 -20.98 14.48
CA ILE A 47 0.08 -22.00 15.41
C ILE A 47 -0.76 -23.04 14.65
N VAL A 48 -1.63 -22.60 13.74
CA VAL A 48 -2.46 -23.52 12.95
C VAL A 48 -1.58 -24.44 12.10
N ALA A 49 -0.56 -23.90 11.40
CA ALA A 49 0.41 -24.68 10.62
C ALA A 49 1.17 -25.72 11.47
N LEU A 50 1.40 -25.46 12.77
CA LEU A 50 2.01 -26.44 13.67
C LEU A 50 1.05 -27.56 14.10
N THR A 51 -0.26 -27.36 13.95
CA THR A 51 -1.28 -28.30 14.43
C THR A 51 -1.92 -29.12 13.32
N ILE A 52 -2.10 -28.53 12.15
CA ILE A 52 -2.72 -29.14 10.97
C ILE A 52 -2.01 -28.63 9.72
N GLN A 53 -1.98 -29.47 8.67
CA GLN A 53 -1.48 -29.06 7.36
C GLN A 53 -2.44 -28.04 6.73
N LEU A 54 -1.92 -26.89 6.33
CA LEU A 54 -2.66 -25.78 5.73
C LEU A 54 -2.82 -25.98 4.22
N SER A 55 -4.06 -26.10 3.74
CA SER A 55 -4.33 -25.94 2.31
C SER A 55 -4.18 -24.47 1.87
N TYR A 56 -3.85 -24.23 0.59
CA TYR A 56 -3.72 -22.85 0.08
C TYR A 56 -5.02 -22.03 0.30
N ILE A 57 -6.19 -22.65 0.09
CA ILE A 57 -7.47 -21.96 0.33
C ILE A 57 -7.65 -21.50 1.80
N LEU A 58 -7.13 -22.26 2.76
CA LEU A 58 -7.22 -21.95 4.18
C LEU A 58 -6.28 -20.79 4.54
N LEU A 59 -5.11 -20.72 3.90
CA LEU A 59 -4.17 -19.62 4.07
C LEU A 59 -4.82 -18.26 3.77
N HIS A 60 -5.71 -18.18 2.78
CA HIS A 60 -6.40 -16.93 2.44
C HIS A 60 -7.23 -16.35 3.59
N ILE A 61 -7.69 -17.17 4.56
CA ILE A 61 -8.44 -16.65 5.72
C ILE A 61 -7.57 -15.66 6.52
N PHE A 62 -6.26 -15.90 6.59
CA PHE A 62 -5.30 -15.02 7.27
C PHE A 62 -5.03 -13.72 6.50
N LEU A 63 -5.42 -13.62 5.23
CA LEU A 63 -5.47 -12.33 4.53
C LEU A 63 -6.86 -11.70 4.64
N LEU A 64 -7.90 -12.52 4.49
CA LEU A 64 -9.31 -12.14 4.42
C LEU A 64 -9.78 -11.44 5.70
N ILE A 65 -9.59 -12.09 6.85
CA ILE A 65 -10.13 -11.59 8.11
C ILE A 65 -9.47 -10.26 8.52
N PRO A 66 -8.13 -10.09 8.47
CA PRO A 66 -7.53 -8.80 8.74
C PRO A 66 -8.03 -7.68 7.84
N PHE A 67 -8.19 -7.92 6.53
CA PHE A 67 -8.73 -6.86 5.67
C PHE A 67 -10.20 -6.55 6.00
N LEU A 68 -11.02 -7.56 6.27
CA LEU A 68 -12.42 -7.35 6.67
C LEU A 68 -12.50 -6.58 7.99
N GLY A 69 -11.60 -6.87 8.93
CA GLY A 69 -11.42 -6.10 10.16
C GLY A 69 -11.15 -4.62 9.87
N LEU A 70 -10.21 -4.31 8.95
CA LEU A 70 -9.91 -2.94 8.53
C LEU A 70 -11.08 -2.25 7.83
N ALA A 71 -11.89 -3.00 7.08
CA ALA A 71 -13.04 -2.48 6.35
C ALA A 71 -14.23 -2.19 7.27
N LEU A 72 -14.50 -3.08 8.22
CA LEU A 72 -15.75 -3.12 8.98
C LEU A 72 -15.64 -2.50 10.38
N ILE A 73 -14.49 -2.64 11.04
CA ILE A 73 -14.33 -2.27 12.46
C ILE A 73 -13.99 -0.77 12.60
N PRO A 74 -14.78 -0.01 13.38
CA PRO A 74 -14.48 1.39 13.66
C PRO A 74 -13.15 1.59 14.40
N PRO A 75 -12.47 2.74 14.21
CA PRO A 75 -12.87 3.85 13.36
C PRO A 75 -12.71 3.50 11.89
N ARG A 76 -13.73 3.70 11.05
CA ARG A 76 -13.61 3.41 9.61
C ARG A 76 -12.63 4.38 8.95
N PRO A 77 -11.94 3.98 7.87
CA PRO A 77 -11.20 4.92 7.04
C PRO A 77 -12.10 6.08 6.62
N LEU A 78 -11.64 7.33 6.82
CA LEU A 78 -12.32 8.57 6.44
C LEU A 78 -13.69 8.81 7.16
N LYS A 79 -13.82 9.93 7.87
CA LYS A 79 -15.07 10.28 8.60
C LYS A 79 -16.24 10.54 7.64
N SER A 80 -17.48 10.47 8.16
CA SER A 80 -18.74 10.68 7.41
C SER A 80 -18.74 11.90 6.48
N GLU A 81 -18.02 12.95 6.89
CA GLU A 81 -17.88 14.23 6.21
C GLU A 81 -17.12 14.15 4.86
N GLN A 82 -16.47 13.03 4.53
CA GLN A 82 -15.64 12.86 3.32
C GLN A 82 -16.13 11.70 2.45
N ARG A 83 -17.40 11.77 2.02
CA ARG A 83 -18.07 10.70 1.25
C ARG A 83 -17.42 10.44 -0.11
N GLU A 84 -17.01 11.48 -0.83
CA GLU A 84 -16.47 11.36 -2.19
C GLU A 84 -15.10 10.67 -2.20
N ILE A 85 -14.16 11.12 -1.37
CA ILE A 85 -12.83 10.50 -1.23
C ILE A 85 -12.96 9.02 -0.81
N ARG A 86 -13.98 8.67 0.01
CA ARG A 86 -14.25 7.28 0.37
C ARG A 86 -14.74 6.44 -0.80
N LEU A 87 -15.75 6.91 -1.52
CA LEU A 87 -16.31 6.18 -2.65
C LEU A 87 -15.24 5.98 -3.73
N ILE A 88 -14.48 7.04 -4.03
CA ILE A 88 -13.34 6.98 -4.96
C ILE A 88 -12.26 6.06 -4.41
N GLY A 89 -11.94 6.13 -3.12
CA GLY A 89 -10.94 5.28 -2.49
C GLY A 89 -11.29 3.78 -2.56
N PHE A 90 -12.54 3.41 -2.28
CA PHE A 90 -12.97 2.01 -2.42
C PHE A 90 -13.00 1.55 -3.87
N GLY A 91 -13.53 2.38 -4.78
CA GLY A 91 -13.52 2.08 -6.21
C GLY A 91 -12.10 1.93 -6.77
N LEU A 92 -11.17 2.77 -6.29
CA LEU A 92 -9.76 2.71 -6.65
C LEU A 92 -9.11 1.40 -6.19
N ILE A 93 -9.39 0.92 -4.97
CA ILE A 93 -8.86 -0.38 -4.52
C ILE A 93 -9.32 -1.51 -5.44
N GLY A 94 -10.61 -1.52 -5.80
CA GLY A 94 -11.14 -2.51 -6.75
C GLY A 94 -10.46 -2.43 -8.13
N ALA A 95 -10.23 -1.22 -8.64
CA ALA A 95 -9.52 -1.02 -9.90
C ALA A 95 -8.06 -1.49 -9.81
N VAL A 96 -7.36 -1.16 -8.72
CA VAL A 96 -5.97 -1.61 -8.50
C VAL A 96 -5.90 -3.13 -8.36
N ALA A 97 -6.89 -3.78 -7.72
CA ALA A 97 -6.95 -5.24 -7.64
C ALA A 97 -7.13 -5.88 -9.02
N GLY A 98 -8.02 -5.33 -9.86
CA GLY A 98 -8.17 -5.80 -11.25
C GLY A 98 -6.89 -5.64 -12.07
N ILE A 99 -6.22 -4.48 -11.94
CA ILE A 99 -4.92 -4.24 -12.60
C ILE A 99 -3.86 -5.21 -12.07
N ALA A 100 -3.81 -5.44 -10.75
CA ALA A 100 -2.86 -6.35 -10.12
C ALA A 100 -3.05 -7.79 -10.61
N VAL A 101 -4.29 -8.25 -10.74
CA VAL A 101 -4.61 -9.57 -11.32
C VAL A 101 -4.09 -9.65 -12.75
N ILE A 102 -4.47 -8.70 -13.63
CA ILE A 102 -4.07 -8.72 -15.04
C ILE A 102 -2.55 -8.67 -15.16
N PHE A 103 -1.91 -7.72 -14.49
CA PHE A 103 -0.47 -7.52 -14.53
C PHE A 103 0.29 -8.74 -13.98
N SER A 104 -0.13 -9.29 -12.85
CA SER A 104 0.54 -10.43 -12.22
C SER A 104 0.31 -11.72 -12.98
N THR A 105 -0.84 -11.88 -13.63
CA THR A 105 -1.09 -13.01 -14.53
C THR A 105 0.02 -13.16 -15.58
N PHE A 106 0.57 -12.07 -16.12
CA PHE A 106 1.61 -12.17 -17.14
C PHE A 106 2.95 -12.67 -16.61
N TRP A 107 3.53 -11.99 -15.63
CA TRP A 107 4.88 -12.32 -15.17
C TRP A 107 4.91 -13.55 -14.26
N ASP A 108 3.84 -13.77 -13.51
CA ASP A 108 3.78 -14.88 -12.59
C ASP A 108 3.56 -16.22 -13.33
N ASN A 109 2.79 -16.21 -14.44
CA ASN A 109 2.75 -17.36 -15.35
C ASN A 109 4.12 -17.67 -15.97
N ILE A 110 4.96 -16.66 -16.25
CA ILE A 110 6.30 -16.89 -16.81
C ILE A 110 7.17 -17.64 -15.80
N ILE A 111 7.15 -17.25 -14.52
CA ILE A 111 7.96 -17.91 -13.50
C ILE A 111 7.39 -19.28 -13.11
N ALA A 112 6.07 -19.44 -13.09
CA ALA A 112 5.42 -20.72 -12.87
C ALA A 112 5.73 -21.70 -14.01
N ALA A 113 5.65 -21.26 -15.28
CA ALA A 113 5.99 -22.07 -16.44
C ALA A 113 7.46 -22.53 -16.44
N LYS A 114 8.37 -21.70 -15.91
CA LYS A 114 9.80 -22.02 -15.78
C LYS A 114 10.06 -22.98 -14.61
N GLY A 115 9.13 -23.14 -13.67
CA GLY A 115 9.32 -23.93 -12.45
C GLY A 115 10.11 -23.20 -11.37
N VAL A 116 10.01 -21.86 -11.32
CA VAL A 116 10.56 -21.07 -10.21
C VAL A 116 9.92 -21.45 -8.89
N TRP A 117 8.61 -21.72 -8.92
CA TRP A 117 7.85 -22.21 -7.79
C TRP A 117 6.83 -23.26 -8.26
N GLU A 118 6.46 -24.16 -7.35
CA GLU A 118 5.48 -25.21 -7.61
C GLU A 118 4.52 -25.31 -6.43
N CYS A 119 3.21 -25.35 -6.71
CA CYS A 119 2.19 -25.55 -5.69
C CYS A 119 1.93 -27.04 -5.46
N LEU A 120 2.14 -27.50 -4.24
CA LEU A 120 1.95 -28.89 -3.83
C LEU A 120 0.56 -29.13 -3.21
N GLN A 121 -0.11 -28.08 -2.71
CA GLN A 121 -1.38 -28.18 -1.99
C GLN A 121 -2.50 -27.30 -2.61
N CYS A 122 -2.50 -27.18 -3.94
CA CYS A 122 -3.54 -26.50 -4.71
C CYS A 122 -4.64 -27.46 -5.16
N HIS A 123 -5.90 -27.03 -5.05
CA HIS A 123 -7.07 -27.90 -5.21
C HIS A 123 -8.08 -27.38 -6.24
N LEU A 124 -8.07 -26.08 -6.55
CA LEU A 124 -9.08 -25.48 -7.43
C LEU A 124 -8.74 -25.62 -8.93
N GLY A 125 -7.57 -26.14 -9.26
CA GLY A 125 -7.08 -26.28 -10.63
C GLY A 125 -6.21 -25.09 -11.06
N THR A 126 -5.83 -25.04 -12.34
CA THR A 126 -4.92 -24.03 -12.88
C THR A 126 -5.56 -23.20 -13.98
N LEU A 127 -5.13 -21.94 -14.08
CA LEU A 127 -5.33 -21.08 -15.23
C LEU A 127 -3.97 -20.74 -15.82
N GLY A 128 -3.67 -21.28 -17.00
CA GLY A 128 -2.30 -21.29 -17.52
C GLY A 128 -1.43 -22.22 -16.67
N HIS A 129 -0.31 -21.68 -16.18
CA HIS A 129 0.65 -22.39 -15.33
C HIS A 129 0.43 -22.15 -13.83
N MET A 130 -0.51 -21.26 -13.47
CA MET A 130 -0.73 -20.88 -12.08
C MET A 130 -2.00 -21.50 -11.51
N PRO A 131 -2.01 -21.86 -10.22
CA PRO A 131 -3.22 -22.28 -9.53
C PRO A 131 -4.22 -21.12 -9.39
N ILE A 132 -5.51 -21.42 -9.37
CA ILE A 132 -6.58 -20.41 -9.24
C ILE A 132 -6.48 -19.65 -7.91
N GLU A 133 -6.00 -20.31 -6.87
CA GLU A 133 -5.73 -19.75 -5.55
C GLU A 133 -4.75 -18.57 -5.60
N GLU A 134 -3.78 -18.58 -6.53
CA GLU A 134 -2.82 -17.47 -6.68
C GLU A 134 -3.51 -16.17 -7.10
N TYR A 135 -4.57 -16.25 -7.91
CA TYR A 135 -5.35 -15.09 -8.30
C TYR A 135 -6.08 -14.48 -7.10
N LEU A 136 -6.53 -15.32 -6.16
CA LEU A 136 -7.09 -14.86 -4.89
C LEU A 136 -6.02 -14.21 -4.01
N TRP A 137 -4.76 -14.68 -4.07
CA TRP A 137 -3.64 -14.04 -3.38
C TRP A 137 -3.43 -12.61 -3.87
N PHE A 138 -3.38 -12.38 -5.19
CA PHE A 138 -3.24 -11.02 -5.75
C PHE A 138 -4.36 -10.09 -5.29
N ILE A 139 -5.60 -10.56 -5.28
CA ILE A 139 -6.77 -9.80 -4.84
C ILE A 139 -6.66 -9.50 -3.35
N ASN A 140 -6.45 -10.52 -2.51
CA ASN A 140 -6.43 -10.39 -1.06
C ASN A 140 -5.25 -9.52 -0.58
N HIS A 141 -4.06 -9.67 -1.17
CA HIS A 141 -2.91 -8.82 -0.90
C HIS A 141 -3.19 -7.35 -1.26
N THR A 142 -3.78 -7.12 -2.43
CA THR A 142 -4.14 -5.76 -2.88
C THR A 142 -5.21 -5.13 -2.00
N LEU A 143 -6.24 -5.89 -1.62
CA LEU A 143 -7.27 -5.43 -0.69
C LEU A 143 -6.65 -5.10 0.67
N LEU A 144 -5.85 -6.00 1.25
CA LEU A 144 -5.21 -5.77 2.53
C LEU A 144 -4.36 -4.50 2.52
N ALA A 145 -3.48 -4.34 1.51
CA ALA A 145 -2.67 -3.13 1.34
C ALA A 145 -3.53 -1.87 1.17
N GLY A 146 -4.59 -1.96 0.39
CA GLY A 146 -5.52 -0.88 0.12
C GLY A 146 -6.27 -0.39 1.35
N PHE A 147 -6.93 -1.31 2.04
CA PHE A 147 -7.65 -0.99 3.27
C PHE A 147 -6.71 -0.53 4.38
N PHE A 148 -5.48 -1.06 4.44
CA PHE A 148 -4.46 -0.57 5.37
C PHE A 148 -4.11 0.91 5.08
N ILE A 149 -3.84 1.26 3.82
CA ILE A 149 -3.55 2.66 3.45
C ILE A 149 -4.72 3.58 3.75
N LEU A 150 -5.95 3.19 3.39
CA LEU A 150 -7.14 3.95 3.74
C LEU A 150 -7.27 4.12 5.26
N SER A 151 -6.95 3.09 6.05
CA SER A 151 -7.00 3.18 7.52
C SER A 151 -6.05 4.23 8.11
N LEU A 152 -4.91 4.47 7.46
CA LEU A 152 -3.94 5.49 7.84
C LEU A 152 -4.25 6.87 7.24
N TRP A 153 -5.16 6.92 6.28
CA TRP A 153 -5.55 8.12 5.57
C TRP A 153 -6.40 9.02 6.47
N SER A 154 -5.95 10.26 6.63
CA SER A 154 -6.63 11.28 7.43
C SER A 154 -6.51 12.60 6.70
N SER A 155 -7.59 12.96 6.02
CA SER A 155 -7.67 14.14 5.15
C SER A 155 -8.03 15.43 5.93
N LYS A 156 -7.75 15.47 7.25
CA LYS A 156 -7.98 16.67 8.09
C LYS A 156 -6.95 17.78 7.89
N LYS A 157 -5.82 17.49 7.23
CA LYS A 157 -4.86 18.55 6.93
C LYS A 157 -5.49 19.40 5.83
N LYS A 158 -5.64 20.72 6.07
CA LYS A 158 -5.68 21.69 4.97
C LYS A 158 -4.59 21.23 4.01
N VAL A 159 -4.95 20.94 2.77
CA VAL A 159 -4.01 20.48 1.76
C VAL A 159 -2.89 21.51 1.79
N ALA A 160 -1.72 21.12 2.31
CA ALA A 160 -0.59 22.03 2.30
C ALA A 160 -0.44 22.49 0.84
N PRO A 161 -0.24 23.80 0.59
CA PRO A 161 -0.15 24.30 -0.77
C PRO A 161 0.77 23.38 -1.56
N PRO A 162 0.37 22.99 -2.79
CA PRO A 162 1.13 22.02 -3.55
C PRO A 162 2.60 22.48 -3.51
N PRO A 163 3.54 21.62 -3.07
CA PRO A 163 4.93 22.02 -3.05
C PRO A 163 5.29 22.48 -4.47
N PRO A 164 6.30 23.37 -4.61
CA PRO A 164 6.82 23.68 -5.93
C PRO A 164 7.01 22.36 -6.66
N THR A 165 6.50 22.28 -7.90
CA THR A 165 6.58 21.07 -8.72
C THR A 165 8.00 20.51 -8.54
N PRO A 166 8.13 19.20 -8.22
CA PRO A 166 9.46 18.64 -7.99
C PRO A 166 10.31 19.04 -9.18
N ARG A 167 11.53 19.54 -8.89
CA ARG A 167 12.47 19.94 -9.94
C ARG A 167 12.45 18.85 -10.98
N LYS A 168 12.22 19.19 -12.26
CA LYS A 168 12.11 18.25 -13.38
C LYS A 168 13.20 17.15 -13.29
N THR A 169 14.39 17.54 -12.83
CA THR A 169 15.51 16.70 -12.44
C THR A 169 15.16 15.51 -11.52
N MET A 170 14.44 15.70 -10.41
CA MET A 170 14.12 14.63 -9.46
C MET A 170 13.11 13.62 -10.00
N ARG A 171 12.18 14.07 -10.85
CA ARG A 171 11.28 13.17 -11.58
C ARG A 171 12.10 12.31 -12.55
N ILE A 172 12.98 12.94 -13.33
CA ILE A 172 13.85 12.24 -14.29
C ILE A 172 14.78 11.26 -13.58
N ILE A 173 15.49 11.65 -12.53
CA ILE A 173 16.45 10.80 -11.82
C ILE A 173 15.78 9.52 -11.32
N GLY A 174 14.67 9.63 -10.59
CA GLY A 174 14.00 8.44 -10.05
C GLY A 174 13.40 7.56 -11.15
N THR A 175 12.87 8.14 -12.23
CA THR A 175 12.39 7.37 -13.37
C THR A 175 13.56 6.64 -14.07
N VAL A 176 14.65 7.34 -14.38
CA VAL A 176 15.85 6.72 -14.99
C VAL A 176 16.41 5.61 -14.12
N PHE A 177 16.46 5.79 -12.80
CA PHE A 177 16.88 4.75 -11.85
C PHE A 177 15.98 3.51 -11.91
N CYS A 178 14.66 3.68 -11.95
CA CYS A 178 13.74 2.54 -12.04
C CYS A 178 13.84 1.83 -13.41
N PHE A 179 14.07 2.58 -14.49
CA PHE A 179 14.33 1.99 -15.81
C PHE A 179 15.69 1.29 -15.88
N SER A 180 16.74 1.78 -15.18
CA SER A 180 18.01 1.06 -15.12
C SER A 180 17.88 -0.25 -14.35
N ILE A 181 17.03 -0.31 -13.31
CA ILE A 181 16.65 -1.56 -12.64
C ILE A 181 15.98 -2.53 -13.62
N MET A 182 15.08 -2.05 -14.47
CA MET A 182 14.47 -2.88 -15.53
C MET A 182 15.52 -3.46 -16.48
N ILE A 183 16.48 -2.64 -16.95
CA ILE A 183 17.56 -3.10 -17.82
C ILE A 183 18.43 -4.15 -17.12
N LEU A 184 18.73 -3.95 -15.83
CA LEU A 184 19.42 -4.97 -15.03
C LEU A 184 18.59 -6.26 -14.96
N GLY A 185 17.27 -6.15 -14.75
CA GLY A 185 16.37 -7.31 -14.76
C GLY A 185 16.44 -8.09 -16.07
N LEU A 186 16.37 -7.40 -17.22
CA LEU A 186 16.50 -8.01 -18.55
C LEU A 186 17.84 -8.73 -18.75
N TRP A 187 18.93 -8.21 -18.18
CA TRP A 187 20.23 -8.88 -18.22
C TRP A 187 20.24 -10.13 -17.33
N LEU A 188 19.66 -10.07 -16.12
CA LEU A 188 19.62 -11.19 -15.18
C LEU A 188 18.75 -12.37 -15.68
N VAL A 189 17.66 -12.11 -16.40
CA VAL A 189 16.78 -13.17 -16.95
C VAL A 189 17.52 -14.15 -17.87
N GLN A 190 18.71 -13.80 -18.38
CA GLN A 190 19.51 -14.66 -19.24
C GLN A 190 20.17 -15.83 -18.51
N TYR A 191 20.22 -15.81 -17.18
CA TYR A 191 20.87 -16.84 -16.37
C TYR A 191 19.86 -17.52 -15.46
N ASP A 192 19.88 -18.85 -15.39
CA ASP A 192 18.92 -19.59 -14.58
C ASP A 192 19.01 -19.15 -13.10
N GLN A 193 20.21 -19.09 -12.51
CA GLN A 193 20.41 -18.70 -11.10
C GLN A 193 19.92 -17.30 -10.73
N SER A 194 19.72 -16.39 -11.68
CA SER A 194 19.18 -15.05 -11.41
C SER A 194 17.87 -14.79 -12.15
N PHE A 195 17.27 -15.83 -12.74
CA PHE A 195 16.07 -15.73 -13.55
C PHE A 195 14.92 -15.11 -12.76
N TYR A 196 14.64 -15.61 -11.56
CA TYR A 196 13.53 -15.12 -10.77
C TYR A 196 13.72 -13.64 -10.39
N LEU A 197 14.90 -13.27 -9.88
CA LEU A 197 15.26 -11.89 -9.59
C LEU A 197 15.13 -11.00 -10.83
N GLY A 198 15.62 -11.48 -11.98
CA GLY A 198 15.54 -10.78 -13.24
C GLY A 198 14.11 -10.45 -13.65
N VAL A 199 13.20 -11.42 -13.55
CA VAL A 199 11.77 -11.21 -13.87
C VAL A 199 11.14 -10.18 -12.93
N ILE A 200 11.38 -10.28 -11.62
CA ILE A 200 10.89 -9.32 -10.62
C ILE A 200 11.30 -7.88 -11.01
N LEU A 201 12.59 -7.66 -11.27
CA LEU A 201 13.11 -6.33 -11.59
C LEU A 201 12.62 -5.82 -12.95
N CYS A 202 12.52 -6.71 -13.95
CA CYS A 202 12.06 -6.38 -15.29
C CYS A 202 10.61 -5.89 -15.31
N PHE A 203 9.71 -6.54 -14.56
CA PHE A 203 8.30 -6.15 -14.56
C PHE A 203 8.02 -4.97 -13.64
N ILE A 204 8.63 -4.93 -12.45
CA ILE A 204 8.33 -3.91 -11.45
C ILE A 204 8.99 -2.57 -11.78
N GLY A 205 10.24 -2.60 -12.25
CA GLY A 205 11.03 -1.41 -12.61
C GLY A 205 10.27 -0.35 -13.43
N PRO A 206 9.70 -0.68 -14.60
CA PRO A 206 9.00 0.30 -15.43
C PRO A 206 7.75 0.86 -14.76
N VAL A 207 6.99 0.04 -14.02
CA VAL A 207 5.77 0.49 -13.32
C VAL A 207 6.13 1.45 -12.19
N LEU A 208 7.14 1.14 -11.38
CA LEU A 208 7.63 2.07 -10.35
C LEU A 208 8.18 3.36 -10.96
N GLY A 209 8.91 3.28 -12.06
CA GLY A 209 9.43 4.45 -12.77
C GLY A 209 8.33 5.37 -13.28
N PHE A 210 7.23 4.79 -13.78
CA PHE A 210 6.03 5.51 -14.20
C PHE A 210 5.29 6.14 -13.00
N LEU A 211 5.07 5.38 -11.92
CA LEU A 211 4.42 5.91 -10.72
C LEU A 211 5.24 7.03 -10.06
N TRP A 212 6.56 6.90 -10.03
CA TRP A 212 7.47 7.96 -9.58
C TRP A 212 7.36 9.20 -10.45
N TRP A 213 7.35 9.02 -11.78
CA TRP A 213 7.17 10.11 -12.72
C TRP A 213 5.86 10.86 -12.47
N LEU A 214 4.75 10.14 -12.28
CA LEU A 214 3.43 10.71 -12.02
C LEU A 214 3.39 11.47 -10.69
N GLY A 215 3.91 10.88 -9.62
CA GLY A 215 3.54 11.31 -8.27
C GLY A 215 4.62 11.20 -7.20
N GLY A 216 5.90 11.02 -7.51
CA GLY A 216 6.96 10.83 -6.50
C GLY A 216 7.02 11.94 -5.43
N HIS A 217 6.72 13.19 -5.81
CA HIS A 217 6.61 14.31 -4.86
C HIS A 217 5.39 14.22 -3.92
N LEU A 218 4.29 13.60 -4.38
CA LEU A 218 3.10 13.35 -3.58
C LEU A 218 3.38 12.26 -2.53
N LEU A 219 4.19 11.26 -2.89
CA LEU A 219 4.65 10.23 -1.95
C LEU A 219 5.42 10.87 -0.78
N TRP A 220 6.28 11.84 -1.07
CA TRP A 220 7.07 12.50 -0.02
C TRP A 220 6.23 13.29 0.99
N GLN A 221 5.09 13.86 0.54
CA GLN A 221 4.12 14.52 1.43
C GLN A 221 3.46 13.53 2.38
N GLN A 222 3.24 12.29 1.93
CA GLN A 222 2.63 11.21 2.69
C GLN A 222 3.65 10.11 3.05
N ARG A 223 4.93 10.47 3.20
CA ARG A 223 6.04 9.50 3.36
C ARG A 223 5.82 8.53 4.51
N ARG A 224 5.17 9.00 5.57
CA ARG A 224 4.86 8.17 6.73
C ARG A 224 3.89 7.05 6.33
N GLN A 225 2.75 7.38 5.73
CA GLN A 225 1.75 6.41 5.30
C GLN A 225 2.29 5.50 4.19
N TRP A 226 3.05 6.06 3.26
CA TRP A 226 3.70 5.32 2.18
C TRP A 226 4.69 4.27 2.73
N LEU A 227 5.65 4.69 3.56
CA LEU A 227 6.65 3.78 4.13
C LEU A 227 6.06 2.77 5.12
N TRP A 228 5.12 3.19 5.99
CA TRP A 228 4.46 2.24 6.90
C TRP A 228 3.60 1.24 6.15
N GLY A 229 2.89 1.67 5.10
CA GLY A 229 2.11 0.79 4.23
C GLY A 229 2.97 -0.28 3.59
N ILE A 230 4.10 0.12 3.00
CA ILE A 230 5.04 -0.82 2.41
C ILE A 230 5.60 -1.75 3.48
N ALA A 231 6.22 -1.21 4.54
CA ALA A 231 6.90 -2.03 5.52
C ALA A 231 5.97 -3.03 6.23
N ILE A 232 4.85 -2.56 6.79
CA ILE A 232 3.97 -3.41 7.61
C ILE A 232 3.29 -4.48 6.76
N ILE A 233 2.77 -4.12 5.59
CA ILE A 233 2.08 -5.09 4.75
C ILE A 233 3.06 -6.08 4.13
N SER A 234 4.23 -5.63 3.67
CA SER A 234 5.25 -6.53 3.11
C SER A 234 5.73 -7.53 4.15
N ILE A 235 6.01 -7.10 5.38
CA ILE A 235 6.39 -8.00 6.47
C ILE A 235 5.29 -9.02 6.75
N TYR A 236 4.02 -8.58 6.77
CA TYR A 236 2.90 -9.47 7.05
C TYR A 236 2.72 -10.55 5.98
N VAL A 237 2.71 -10.17 4.69
CA VAL A 237 2.52 -11.15 3.60
C VAL A 237 3.76 -12.03 3.40
N LEU A 238 4.97 -11.50 3.61
CA LEU A 238 6.20 -12.28 3.61
C LEU A 238 6.20 -13.33 4.74
N PHE A 239 5.66 -12.98 5.90
CA PHE A 239 5.49 -13.93 7.00
C PHE A 239 4.53 -15.06 6.61
N LEU A 240 3.38 -14.73 6.00
CA LEU A 240 2.43 -15.74 5.54
C LEU A 240 3.02 -16.66 4.47
N ASP A 241 3.80 -16.12 3.53
CA ASP A 241 4.54 -16.90 2.54
C ASP A 241 5.55 -17.84 3.20
N THR A 242 6.27 -17.36 4.21
CA THR A 242 7.23 -18.20 4.96
C THR A 242 6.52 -19.34 5.68
N VAL A 243 5.34 -19.08 6.27
CA VAL A 243 4.50 -20.13 6.88
C VAL A 243 4.03 -21.13 5.82
N ALA A 244 3.59 -20.66 4.65
CA ALA A 244 3.12 -21.51 3.57
C ALA A 244 4.23 -22.44 3.02
N ILE A 245 5.45 -21.92 2.88
CA ILE A 245 6.60 -22.73 2.46
C ILE A 245 6.99 -23.74 3.53
N TYR A 246 6.99 -23.33 4.80
CA TYR A 246 7.26 -24.24 5.92
C TYR A 246 6.24 -25.38 5.99
N ASP A 247 4.96 -25.08 5.73
CA ASP A 247 3.88 -26.06 5.70
C ASP A 247 3.83 -26.87 4.38
N GLY A 248 4.67 -26.51 3.41
CA GLY A 248 4.78 -27.20 2.12
C GLY A 248 3.59 -26.97 1.20
N ILE A 249 2.92 -25.81 1.28
CA ILE A 249 1.86 -25.43 0.34
C ILE A 249 2.46 -25.25 -1.06
N TRP A 250 3.60 -24.57 -1.12
CA TRP A 250 4.43 -24.43 -2.32
C TRP A 250 5.91 -24.49 -1.94
N VAL A 251 6.73 -24.78 -2.96
CA VAL A 251 8.19 -24.79 -2.86
C VAL A 251 8.80 -23.85 -3.88
N ILE A 252 9.95 -23.27 -3.55
CA ILE A 252 10.69 -22.35 -4.44
C ILE A 252 11.98 -23.02 -4.86
N SER A 253 12.17 -23.17 -6.17
CA SER A 253 13.35 -23.79 -6.78
C SER A 253 14.64 -23.06 -6.41
N ASP A 254 15.67 -23.81 -6.02
CA ASP A 254 17.03 -23.26 -5.83
C ASP A 254 17.71 -22.97 -7.16
N ALA A 255 17.34 -23.67 -8.23
CA ALA A 255 17.96 -23.54 -9.55
C ALA A 255 17.73 -22.16 -10.18
N TYR A 256 16.62 -21.51 -9.82
CA TYR A 256 16.20 -20.23 -10.40
C TYR A 256 16.35 -19.02 -9.48
N THR A 257 17.00 -19.21 -8.34
CA THR A 257 17.22 -18.18 -7.31
C THR A 257 18.70 -17.95 -7.07
N THR A 258 19.05 -16.72 -6.64
CA THR A 258 20.42 -16.26 -6.46
C THR A 258 21.18 -16.95 -5.34
N GLY A 259 20.48 -17.74 -4.50
CA GLY A 259 21.04 -18.36 -3.31
C GLY A 259 21.30 -17.39 -2.16
N ILE A 260 21.00 -16.09 -2.33
CA ILE A 260 21.13 -15.09 -1.27
C ILE A 260 19.93 -15.24 -0.33
N ALA A 261 20.20 -15.47 0.96
CA ALA A 261 19.17 -15.56 1.98
C ALA A 261 19.46 -14.59 3.14
N LEU A 262 18.42 -13.96 3.66
CA LEU A 262 18.44 -13.12 4.86
C LEU A 262 17.54 -13.77 5.90
N PHE A 263 18.11 -14.11 7.06
CA PHE A 263 17.37 -14.82 8.13
C PHE A 263 16.68 -16.12 7.67
N GLY A 264 17.27 -16.82 6.70
CA GLY A 264 16.72 -18.06 6.13
C GLY A 264 15.65 -17.86 5.04
N ILE A 265 15.32 -16.61 4.69
CA ILE A 265 14.36 -16.27 3.64
C ILE A 265 15.13 -15.83 2.38
N LYS A 266 14.79 -16.37 1.21
CA LYS A 266 15.47 -16.01 -0.05
C LYS A 266 15.24 -14.53 -0.38
N LEU A 267 16.25 -13.88 -0.95
CA LEU A 267 16.21 -12.47 -1.32
C LEU A 267 15.03 -12.15 -2.24
N GLU A 268 14.75 -13.02 -3.21
CA GLU A 268 13.67 -12.86 -4.17
C GLU A 268 12.29 -12.87 -3.51
N GLN A 269 12.10 -13.65 -2.45
CA GLN A 269 10.86 -13.64 -1.66
C GLN A 269 10.67 -12.29 -0.95
N ILE A 270 11.73 -11.77 -0.33
CA ILE A 270 11.69 -10.46 0.32
C ILE A 270 11.35 -9.38 -0.71
N LEU A 271 12.02 -9.42 -1.87
CA LEU A 271 11.83 -8.43 -2.92
C LEU A 271 10.46 -8.53 -3.57
N ILE A 272 9.94 -9.73 -3.89
CA ILE A 272 8.66 -9.84 -4.56
C ILE A 272 7.55 -9.25 -3.72
N TYR A 273 7.48 -9.58 -2.43
CA TYR A 273 6.45 -9.05 -1.54
C TYR A 273 6.65 -7.56 -1.24
N THR A 274 7.90 -7.11 -1.07
CA THR A 274 8.18 -5.69 -0.82
C THR A 274 7.84 -4.82 -2.03
N LEU A 275 8.23 -5.25 -3.22
CA LEU A 275 8.08 -4.49 -4.44
C LEU A 275 6.64 -4.52 -4.97
N THR A 276 5.95 -5.65 -4.93
CA THR A 276 4.51 -5.72 -5.31
C THR A 276 3.65 -4.91 -4.34
N THR A 277 3.92 -4.98 -3.02
CA THR A 277 3.29 -4.08 -2.03
C THR A 277 3.58 -2.62 -2.35
N SER A 278 4.81 -2.31 -2.76
CA SER A 278 5.20 -0.96 -3.17
C SER A 278 4.41 -0.46 -4.38
N LEU A 279 4.13 -1.30 -5.38
CA LEU A 279 3.28 -0.94 -6.52
C LEU A 279 1.87 -0.53 -6.06
N VAL A 280 1.23 -1.37 -5.25
CA VAL A 280 -0.13 -1.12 -4.75
C VAL A 280 -0.18 0.15 -3.89
N VAL A 281 0.66 0.21 -2.86
CA VAL A 281 0.69 1.34 -1.91
C VAL A 281 1.04 2.65 -2.61
N THR A 282 2.02 2.64 -3.52
CA THR A 282 2.42 3.84 -4.28
C THR A 282 1.27 4.32 -5.16
N THR A 283 0.62 3.42 -5.89
CA THR A 283 -0.53 3.76 -6.74
C THR A 283 -1.63 4.42 -5.92
N LEU A 284 -2.00 3.82 -4.79
CA LEU A 284 -3.06 4.34 -3.93
C LEU A 284 -2.72 5.72 -3.36
N VAL A 285 -1.50 5.91 -2.84
CA VAL A 285 -1.09 7.20 -2.26
C VAL A 285 -1.08 8.31 -3.32
N VAL A 286 -0.57 8.02 -4.52
CA VAL A 286 -0.56 8.99 -5.64
C VAL A 286 -1.99 9.34 -6.05
N CYS A 287 -2.85 8.35 -6.27
CA CYS A 287 -4.22 8.56 -6.71
C CYS A 287 -5.05 9.30 -5.65
N LEU A 288 -5.04 8.85 -4.39
CA LEU A 288 -5.78 9.50 -3.30
C LEU A 288 -5.34 10.95 -3.12
N ARG A 289 -4.03 11.23 -3.17
CA ARG A 289 -3.53 12.60 -3.02
C ARG A 289 -3.90 13.47 -4.21
N THR A 290 -3.89 12.92 -5.41
CA THR A 290 -4.32 13.62 -6.62
C THR A 290 -5.81 13.96 -6.56
N THR A 291 -6.64 13.02 -6.10
CA THR A 291 -8.08 13.25 -5.89
C THR A 291 -8.32 14.38 -4.88
N GLU A 292 -7.63 14.39 -3.73
CA GLU A 292 -7.76 15.48 -2.75
C GLU A 292 -7.44 16.85 -3.35
N ILE A 293 -6.37 16.95 -4.13
CA ILE A 293 -5.95 18.21 -4.76
C ILE A 293 -6.98 18.68 -5.78
N ASN A 294 -7.58 17.77 -6.54
CA ASN A 294 -8.58 18.13 -7.55
C ASN A 294 -9.90 18.57 -6.91
N LEU A 295 -10.39 17.85 -5.89
CA LEU A 295 -11.61 18.23 -5.17
C LEU A 295 -11.49 19.61 -4.51
N GLU A 296 -10.33 19.94 -3.95
CA GLU A 296 -10.11 21.28 -3.35
C GLU A 296 -10.06 22.40 -4.40
N LYS A 297 -9.55 22.12 -5.61
CA LYS A 297 -9.57 23.09 -6.72
C LYS A 297 -11.01 23.36 -7.17
N GLU A 298 -11.80 22.31 -7.35
CA GLU A 298 -13.21 22.42 -7.74
C GLU A 298 -14.02 23.23 -6.72
N ASP A 299 -13.81 23.00 -5.42
CA ASP A 299 -14.47 23.76 -4.34
C ASP A 299 -14.09 25.25 -4.38
N LYS A 300 -12.80 25.57 -4.56
CA LYS A 300 -12.32 26.96 -4.69
C LYS A 300 -12.89 27.67 -5.92
N ASP A 301 -12.91 27.00 -7.06
CA ASP A 301 -13.47 27.56 -8.30
C ASP A 301 -14.99 27.78 -8.18
N GLY A 302 -15.70 26.87 -7.49
CA GLY A 302 -17.12 27.01 -7.18
C GLY A 302 -17.41 28.22 -6.29
N LEU A 303 -16.65 28.39 -5.20
CA LEU A 303 -16.74 29.56 -4.33
C LEU A 303 -16.45 30.86 -5.07
N LEU A 304 -15.42 30.89 -5.93
CA LEU A 304 -15.08 32.06 -6.73
C LEU A 304 -16.24 32.48 -7.65
N LYS A 305 -16.87 31.50 -8.32
CA LYS A 305 -18.05 31.75 -9.17
C LYS A 305 -19.22 32.33 -8.39
N GLN A 306 -19.50 31.81 -7.20
CA GLN A 306 -20.59 32.31 -6.34
C GLN A 306 -20.33 33.75 -5.86
N VAL A 307 -19.09 34.07 -5.45
CA VAL A 307 -18.71 35.42 -5.04
C VAL A 307 -18.83 36.41 -6.20
N VAL A 308 -18.33 36.05 -7.39
CA VAL A 308 -18.46 36.90 -8.59
C VAL A 308 -19.93 37.14 -8.95
N GLN A 309 -20.79 36.12 -8.82
CA GLN A 309 -22.23 36.27 -9.07
C GLN A 309 -22.91 37.18 -8.05
N MET A 310 -22.56 37.08 -6.75
CA MET A 310 -23.09 37.97 -5.71
C MET A 310 -22.67 39.42 -5.90
N VAL A 311 -21.46 39.68 -6.38
CA VAL A 311 -21.00 41.05 -6.70
C VAL A 311 -21.79 41.61 -7.89
N LYS A 312 -21.99 40.82 -8.95
CA LYS A 312 -22.78 41.24 -10.12
C LYS A 312 -24.26 41.51 -9.84
N LEU A 313 -24.84 40.90 -8.82
CA LEU A 313 -26.25 41.12 -8.43
C LEU A 313 -26.45 42.37 -7.56
N LYS A 314 -25.37 43.03 -7.13
CA LYS A 314 -25.40 44.27 -6.34
C LYS A 314 -25.17 45.53 -7.16
N GLU A 315 -24.89 45.39 -8.46
CA GLU A 315 -24.80 46.48 -9.46
C GLU A 315 -26.11 46.56 -10.26
#